data_AF-A0A9D7LGD6-F1
#
_entry.id   AF-A0A9D7LGD6-F1
#
_cell.length_a   1.000
_cell.length_b   1.000
_cell.length_c   1.000
_cell.angle_alpha   90.00
_cell.angle_beta   90.00
_cell.angle_gamma   90.00
#
_symmetry.space_group_name_H-M   'P 1'
#
loop_
_entity.id
_entity.type
_entity.pdbx_description
1 polymer ?
#
loop_
_entity_poly.entity_id
_entity_poly.type
_entity_poly.pdbx_seq_one_letter_code
_entity_poly.pdbx_strand_id
1 'polypeptide(L)'
;MRRYAVWHVLRRAKRRPHRPATRHHARERLLLAVRLLAWLEAEGHELEELSQADFDRWLVGGPPARAEIRDFIRWAQRQGLVGDLRVPLRRHSQPSDFLSTDQRWEALHRCILDTSLPLNVRVAGALLLLFALGPTALTTMKVEQVVEHDDGVELLVGRTPIRLPHSVADLVLQQRKVDDEALTGWLFPGQHPGRHLNPGSLAARIKQCLGIGIRPSRNAALAHLAKELPVPVLADYLGLAHTTASQWAGLVERQWAKYIVLRRAGEPGAT
;
A
#
# COMPACT_ATOMS: atom_id res chain seq x y z
N MET A 1 4.28 -30.14 -3.18
CA MET A 1 3.56 -29.07 -2.43
C MET A 1 3.83 -28.98 -0.93
N ARG A 2 3.64 -30.05 -0.13
CA ARG A 2 3.87 -30.00 1.35
C ARG A 2 5.27 -29.49 1.74
N ARG A 3 6.32 -29.93 1.04
CA ARG A 3 7.71 -29.46 1.27
C ARG A 3 7.89 -27.95 1.04
N TYR A 4 7.27 -27.37 0.01
CA TYR A 4 7.32 -25.93 -0.26
C TYR A 4 6.51 -25.11 0.76
N ALA A 5 5.32 -25.58 1.14
CA ALA A 5 4.48 -24.92 2.15
C ALA A 5 5.19 -24.85 3.52
N VAL A 6 5.81 -25.95 3.96
CA VAL A 6 6.60 -26.02 5.20
C VAL A 6 7.79 -25.06 5.16
N TRP A 7 8.52 -25.00 4.04
CA TRP A 7 9.69 -24.13 3.92
C TRP A 7 9.32 -22.64 3.80
N HIS A 8 8.27 -22.31 3.04
CA HIS A 8 7.90 -20.90 2.80
C HIS A 8 7.07 -20.30 3.95
N VAL A 9 6.13 -21.05 4.54
CA VAL A 9 5.24 -20.52 5.59
C VAL A 9 5.96 -20.42 6.93
N LEU A 10 6.85 -21.36 7.29
CA LEU A 10 7.44 -21.40 8.63
C LEU A 10 8.79 -20.66 8.75
N ARG A 11 9.70 -20.77 7.76
CA ARG A 11 11.04 -20.14 7.87
C ARG A 11 11.02 -18.62 7.68
N ARG A 12 10.12 -18.10 6.84
CA ARG A 12 10.01 -16.65 6.59
C ARG A 12 9.10 -15.95 7.61
N ALA A 13 8.08 -16.64 8.15
CA ALA A 13 7.31 -16.14 9.28
C ALA A 13 8.15 -16.06 10.57
N LYS A 14 9.10 -16.99 10.78
CA LYS A 14 10.05 -16.92 11.91
C LYS A 14 11.10 -15.80 11.82
N ARG A 15 11.37 -15.25 10.63
CA ARG A 15 12.48 -14.29 10.40
C ARG A 15 12.05 -12.83 10.24
N ARG A 16 10.75 -12.53 10.22
CA ARG A 16 10.25 -11.15 10.12
C ARG A 16 9.16 -10.91 11.16
N PRO A 17 9.09 -9.71 11.77
CA PRO A 17 8.00 -9.38 12.69
C PRO A 17 6.64 -9.64 12.03
N HIS A 18 5.74 -10.29 12.77
CA HIS A 18 4.42 -10.69 12.31
C HIS A 18 3.61 -9.46 11.87
N ARG A 19 3.54 -9.19 10.56
CA ARG A 19 2.66 -8.17 9.97
C ARG A 19 1.57 -8.83 9.10
N PRO A 20 0.33 -8.34 9.10
CA PRO A 20 -0.76 -8.90 8.27
C PRO A 20 -0.44 -8.93 6.77
N ALA A 21 0.25 -7.90 6.26
CA ALA A 21 0.67 -7.82 4.86
C ALA A 21 1.59 -8.97 4.43
N THR A 22 2.44 -9.46 5.33
CA THR A 22 3.36 -10.58 5.08
C THR A 22 2.61 -11.90 4.87
N ARG A 23 1.47 -12.09 5.55
CA ARG A 23 0.62 -13.29 5.40
C ARG A 23 -0.13 -13.30 4.08
N HIS A 24 -0.69 -12.16 3.67
CA HIS A 24 -1.39 -12.05 2.39
C HIS A 24 -0.44 -12.31 1.22
N HIS A 25 0.76 -11.71 1.23
CA HIS A 25 1.79 -12.01 0.23
C HIS A 25 2.24 -13.48 0.25
N ALA A 26 2.39 -14.11 1.41
CA ALA A 26 2.73 -15.53 1.46
C ALA A 26 1.63 -16.41 0.84
N ARG A 27 0.36 -16.08 1.08
CA ARG A 27 -0.80 -16.78 0.49
C ARG A 27 -0.85 -16.63 -1.02
N GLU A 28 -0.70 -15.42 -1.55
CA GLU A 28 -0.69 -15.16 -3.00
C GLU A 28 0.38 -15.99 -3.72
N ARG A 29 1.58 -16.07 -3.14
CA ARG A 29 2.69 -16.85 -3.72
C ARG A 29 2.46 -18.35 -3.67
N LEU A 30 1.80 -18.84 -2.62
CA LEU A 30 1.38 -20.24 -2.55
C LEU A 30 0.31 -20.54 -3.60
N LEU A 31 -0.68 -19.65 -3.77
CA LEU A 31 -1.70 -19.77 -4.80
C LEU A 31 -1.13 -19.71 -6.23
N LEU A 32 -0.06 -18.93 -6.44
CA LEU A 32 0.66 -18.93 -7.72
C LEU A 32 1.36 -20.27 -7.99
N ALA A 33 1.99 -20.87 -6.98
CA ALA A 33 2.58 -22.21 -7.11
C ALA A 33 1.52 -23.28 -7.40
N VAL A 34 0.36 -23.23 -6.72
CA VAL A 34 -0.79 -24.11 -7.03
C VAL A 34 -1.24 -23.92 -8.49
N ARG A 35 -1.38 -22.67 -8.94
CA ARG A 35 -1.82 -22.35 -10.31
C ARG A 35 -0.85 -22.83 -11.39
N LEU A 36 0.46 -22.80 -11.12
CA LEU A 36 1.45 -23.35 -12.05
C LEU A 36 1.34 -24.87 -12.14
N LEU A 37 1.27 -25.55 -10.99
CA LEU A 37 1.19 -27.02 -10.98
C LEU A 37 -0.11 -27.53 -11.61
N ALA A 38 -1.23 -26.86 -11.36
CA ALA A 38 -2.50 -27.19 -12.01
C ALA A 38 -2.47 -26.95 -13.52
N TRP A 39 -1.72 -25.94 -13.98
CA TRP A 39 -1.54 -25.72 -15.42
C TRP A 39 -0.67 -26.82 -16.05
N LEU A 40 0.42 -27.23 -15.39
CA LEU A 40 1.27 -28.33 -15.87
C LEU A 40 0.50 -29.64 -15.97
N GLU A 41 -0.29 -29.96 -14.95
CA GLU A 41 -1.15 -31.14 -14.93
C GLU A 41 -2.16 -31.13 -16.10
N ALA A 42 -2.72 -29.97 -16.42
CA ALA A 42 -3.65 -29.81 -17.55
C ALA A 42 -2.96 -29.96 -18.92
N GLU A 43 -1.68 -29.58 -19.04
CA GLU A 43 -0.87 -29.76 -20.26
C GLU A 43 -0.22 -31.15 -20.32
N GLY A 44 -0.42 -32.01 -19.32
CA GLY A 44 0.15 -33.36 -19.26
C GLY A 44 1.65 -33.39 -18.97
N HIS A 45 2.20 -32.33 -18.36
CA HIS A 45 3.61 -32.21 -18.04
C HIS A 45 3.86 -32.33 -16.54
N GLU A 46 4.97 -32.95 -16.16
CA GLU A 46 5.47 -32.88 -14.80
C GLU A 46 6.33 -31.62 -14.59
N LEU A 47 6.54 -31.24 -13.31
CA LEU A 47 7.37 -30.08 -12.98
C LEU A 47 8.83 -30.24 -13.45
N GLU A 48 9.32 -31.48 -13.48
CA GLU A 48 10.68 -31.80 -13.92
C GLU A 48 10.87 -31.58 -15.43
N GLU A 49 9.79 -31.71 -16.20
CA GLU A 49 9.77 -31.57 -17.65
C GLU A 49 9.51 -30.12 -18.10
N LEU A 50 9.28 -29.21 -17.15
CA LEU A 50 8.98 -27.81 -17.44
C LEU A 50 10.11 -27.14 -18.23
N SER A 51 9.87 -26.90 -19.51
CA SER A 51 10.79 -26.21 -20.40
C SER A 51 10.73 -24.69 -20.20
N GLN A 52 11.77 -23.97 -20.65
CA GLN A 52 11.75 -22.51 -20.67
C GLN A 52 10.60 -21.96 -21.52
N ALA A 53 10.29 -22.60 -22.66
CA ALA A 53 9.26 -22.15 -23.57
C ALA A 53 7.85 -22.26 -22.94
N ASP A 54 7.58 -23.36 -22.24
CA ASP A 54 6.31 -23.59 -21.56
C ASP A 54 6.17 -22.69 -20.34
N PHE A 55 7.27 -22.47 -19.61
CA PHE A 55 7.30 -21.52 -18.51
C PHE A 55 7.02 -20.08 -18.97
N ASP A 56 7.63 -19.65 -20.08
CA ASP A 56 7.39 -18.32 -20.65
C ASP A 56 5.96 -18.19 -21.20
N ARG A 57 5.41 -19.24 -21.82
CA ARG A 57 4.00 -19.30 -22.26
C ARG A 57 3.06 -19.11 -21.07
N TRP A 58 3.31 -19.81 -19.96
CA TRP A 58 2.53 -19.64 -18.75
C TRP A 58 2.67 -18.23 -18.15
N LEU A 59 3.86 -17.61 -18.19
CA LEU A 59 4.03 -16.25 -17.68
C LEU A 59 3.26 -15.22 -18.51
N VAL A 60 3.31 -15.32 -19.84
CA VAL A 60 2.64 -14.39 -20.77
C VAL A 60 1.12 -14.57 -20.76
N GLY A 61 0.63 -15.81 -20.66
CA GLY A 61 -0.79 -16.14 -20.65
C GLY A 61 -1.54 -15.78 -19.35
N GLY A 62 -1.01 -14.88 -18.52
CA GLY A 62 -1.62 -14.54 -17.24
C GLY A 62 -1.32 -13.14 -16.74
N PRO A 63 -1.87 -12.77 -15.58
CA PRO A 63 -1.68 -11.43 -15.03
C PRO A 63 -0.18 -11.20 -14.71
N PRO A 64 0.31 -9.95 -14.79
CA PRO A 64 1.71 -9.61 -14.48
C PRO A 64 2.20 -10.05 -13.09
N ALA A 65 1.27 -10.36 -12.18
CA ALA A 65 1.57 -10.93 -10.86
C ALA A 65 2.18 -12.35 -10.93
N ARG A 66 2.06 -13.09 -12.05
CA ARG A 66 2.68 -14.41 -12.22
C ARG A 66 4.20 -14.37 -12.06
N ALA A 67 4.86 -13.24 -12.34
CA ALA A 67 6.29 -13.06 -12.10
C ALA A 67 6.72 -13.22 -10.62
N GLU A 68 5.78 -13.17 -9.67
CA GLU A 68 6.05 -13.44 -8.24
C GLU A 68 6.33 -14.93 -7.93
N ILE A 69 6.11 -15.83 -8.90
CA ILE A 69 6.42 -17.27 -8.85
C ILE A 69 7.91 -17.55 -8.62
N ARG A 70 8.77 -16.54 -8.82
CA ARG A 70 10.23 -16.67 -8.80
C ARG A 70 10.80 -17.39 -7.59
N ASP A 71 10.28 -17.15 -6.39
CA ASP A 71 10.81 -17.83 -5.20
C ASP A 71 10.44 -19.32 -5.18
N PHE A 72 9.31 -19.71 -5.79
CA PHE A 72 8.95 -21.11 -5.98
C PHE A 72 9.90 -21.78 -6.96
N ILE A 73 10.13 -21.19 -8.15
CA ILE A 73 11.04 -21.77 -9.16
C ILE A 73 12.46 -21.87 -8.62
N ARG A 74 12.99 -20.81 -7.98
CA ARG A 74 14.32 -20.86 -7.34
C ARG A 74 14.41 -21.86 -6.20
N TRP A 75 13.29 -22.17 -5.54
CA TRP A 75 13.26 -23.25 -4.56
C TRP A 75 13.27 -24.61 -5.26
N ALA A 76 12.44 -24.81 -6.28
CA ALA A 76 12.37 -26.06 -7.05
C ALA A 76 13.73 -26.40 -7.69
N GLN A 77 14.41 -25.41 -8.30
CA GLN A 77 15.77 -25.56 -8.85
C GLN A 77 16.77 -26.03 -7.79
N ARG A 78 16.78 -25.39 -6.60
CA ARG A 78 17.65 -25.79 -5.48
C ARG A 78 17.32 -27.16 -4.89
N GLN A 79 16.16 -27.72 -5.20
CA GLN A 79 15.75 -29.05 -4.78
C GLN A 79 15.90 -30.08 -5.90
N GLY A 80 16.41 -29.68 -7.08
CA GLY A 80 16.52 -30.55 -8.24
C GLY A 80 15.18 -30.96 -8.84
N LEU A 81 14.09 -30.23 -8.54
CA LEU A 81 12.73 -30.57 -9.00
C LEU A 81 12.37 -29.97 -10.37
N VAL A 82 13.25 -29.14 -10.93
CA VAL A 82 13.10 -28.52 -12.24
C VAL A 82 14.48 -28.14 -12.76
N GLY A 83 14.64 -28.15 -14.08
CA GLY A 83 15.85 -27.71 -14.76
C GLY A 83 16.16 -26.22 -14.56
N ASP A 84 17.23 -25.75 -15.20
CA ASP A 84 17.60 -24.33 -15.14
C ASP A 84 16.62 -23.48 -15.96
N LEU A 85 15.74 -22.75 -15.25
CA LEU A 85 14.79 -21.81 -15.80
C LEU A 85 15.24 -20.38 -15.54
N ARG A 86 15.19 -19.56 -16.60
CA ARG A 86 15.35 -18.11 -16.52
C ARG A 86 14.06 -17.53 -16.00
N VAL A 87 14.10 -17.06 -14.76
CA VAL A 87 12.96 -16.41 -14.15
C VAL A 87 13.07 -14.89 -14.28
N PRO A 88 12.10 -14.22 -14.93
CA PRO A 88 12.13 -12.77 -15.02
C PRO A 88 12.06 -12.14 -13.63
N LEU A 89 12.93 -11.15 -13.41
CA LEU A 89 12.78 -10.25 -12.29
C LEU A 89 11.57 -9.36 -12.57
N ARG A 90 10.53 -9.51 -11.75
CA ARG A 90 9.48 -8.50 -11.72
C ARG A 90 10.12 -7.16 -11.34
N ARG A 91 10.29 -6.28 -12.32
CA ARG A 91 10.51 -4.87 -12.02
C ARG A 91 9.20 -4.36 -11.47
N HIS A 92 9.20 -3.90 -10.21
CA HIS A 92 8.06 -3.15 -9.72
C HIS A 92 7.88 -1.97 -10.67
N SER A 93 6.75 -1.94 -11.39
CA SER A 93 6.43 -0.81 -12.26
C SER A 93 6.36 0.45 -11.40
N GLN A 94 6.86 1.56 -11.93
CA GLN A 94 6.71 2.85 -11.26
C GLN A 94 5.22 3.09 -10.97
N PRO A 95 4.87 3.79 -9.88
CA PRO A 95 3.49 4.17 -9.62
C PRO A 95 2.94 4.87 -10.88
N SER A 96 1.89 4.30 -11.46
CA SER A 96 1.29 4.79 -12.71
C SER A 96 -0.13 5.29 -12.52
N ASP A 97 -0.72 5.02 -11.37
CA ASP A 97 -2.11 5.31 -11.05
C ASP A 97 -2.15 6.30 -9.89
N PHE A 98 -2.72 7.46 -10.15
CA PHE A 98 -2.79 8.62 -9.26
C PHE A 98 -4.19 9.18 -9.28
N LEU A 99 -4.71 9.51 -8.11
CA LEU A 99 -5.90 10.32 -8.03
C LEU A 99 -5.57 11.73 -8.54
N SER A 100 -6.44 12.33 -9.36
CA SER A 100 -6.22 13.71 -9.82
C SER A 100 -6.25 14.69 -8.65
N THR A 101 -5.64 15.87 -8.81
CA THR A 101 -5.66 16.92 -7.78
C THR A 101 -7.10 17.29 -7.41
N ASP A 102 -7.97 17.47 -8.40
CA ASP A 102 -9.37 17.84 -8.18
C ASP A 102 -10.15 16.74 -7.46
N GLN A 103 -10.00 15.48 -7.89
CA GLN A 103 -10.62 14.33 -7.23
C GLN A 103 -10.12 14.17 -5.78
N ARG A 104 -8.84 14.45 -5.53
CA ARG A 104 -8.25 14.40 -4.19
C ARG A 104 -8.82 15.50 -3.30
N TRP A 105 -8.93 16.73 -3.80
CA TRP A 105 -9.51 17.85 -3.06
C TRP A 105 -11.00 17.66 -2.79
N GLU A 106 -11.76 17.21 -3.78
CA GLU A 106 -13.19 16.90 -3.61
C GLU A 106 -13.39 15.81 -2.56
N ALA A 107 -12.63 14.72 -2.62
CA ALA A 107 -12.72 13.66 -1.62
C ALA A 107 -12.33 14.16 -0.21
N LEU A 108 -11.33 15.04 -0.09
CA LEU A 108 -10.94 15.62 1.19
C LEU A 108 -12.02 16.58 1.73
N HIS A 109 -12.61 17.39 0.87
CA HIS A 109 -13.71 18.29 1.21
C HIS A 109 -14.91 17.51 1.74
N ARG A 110 -15.28 16.40 1.07
CA ARG A 110 -16.29 15.46 1.56
C ARG A 110 -15.92 14.84 2.90
N CYS A 111 -14.66 14.45 3.11
CA CYS A 111 -14.23 13.96 4.43
C CYS A 111 -14.49 15.00 5.53
N ILE A 112 -14.23 16.27 5.24
CA ILE A 112 -14.36 17.35 6.22
C ILE A 112 -15.83 17.73 6.46
N LEU A 113 -16.64 17.86 5.40
CA LEU A 113 -17.97 18.49 5.50
C LEU A 113 -19.16 17.53 5.39
N ASP A 114 -19.02 16.38 4.72
CA ASP A 114 -20.14 15.47 4.47
C ASP A 114 -20.42 14.60 5.71
N THR A 115 -21.29 15.07 6.59
CA THR A 115 -21.67 14.37 7.83
C THR A 115 -22.53 13.12 7.60
N SER A 116 -23.01 12.89 6.37
CA SER A 116 -23.71 11.64 6.02
C SER A 116 -22.73 10.46 5.92
N LEU A 117 -21.44 10.74 5.73
CA LEU A 117 -20.40 9.72 5.70
C LEU A 117 -20.06 9.23 7.11
N PRO A 118 -19.79 7.92 7.30
CA PRO A 118 -19.35 7.41 8.58
C PRO A 118 -18.09 8.13 9.08
N LEU A 119 -18.07 8.54 10.35
CA LEU A 119 -16.95 9.30 10.95
C LEU A 119 -15.59 8.64 10.72
N ASN A 120 -15.50 7.33 10.93
CA ASN A 120 -14.26 6.60 10.74
C ASN A 120 -13.78 6.57 9.27
N VAL A 121 -14.68 6.70 8.29
CA VAL A 121 -14.33 6.86 6.87
C VAL A 121 -13.82 8.27 6.61
N ARG A 122 -14.47 9.29 7.18
CA ARG A 122 -14.06 10.69 7.08
C ARG A 122 -12.66 10.91 7.63
N VAL A 123 -12.39 10.41 8.84
CA VAL A 123 -11.08 10.52 9.51
C VAL A 123 -10.01 9.78 8.71
N ALA A 124 -10.26 8.50 8.37
CA ALA A 124 -9.30 7.70 7.62
C ALA A 124 -9.03 8.26 6.22
N GLY A 125 -10.07 8.78 5.56
CA GLY A 125 -9.98 9.42 4.25
C GLY A 125 -9.13 10.69 4.31
N ALA A 126 -9.39 11.58 5.26
CA ALA A 126 -8.61 12.80 5.44
C ALA A 126 -7.12 12.51 5.71
N LEU A 127 -6.82 11.59 6.63
CA LEU A 127 -5.45 11.19 6.96
C LEU A 127 -4.73 10.48 5.78
N LEU A 128 -5.45 9.68 4.99
CA LEU A 128 -4.93 9.08 3.77
C LEU A 128 -4.62 10.16 2.71
N LEU A 129 -5.56 11.08 2.50
CA LEU A 129 -5.49 12.07 1.43
C LEU A 129 -4.49 13.18 1.74
N LEU A 130 -4.30 13.59 2.98
CA LEU A 130 -3.33 14.61 3.36
C LEU A 130 -1.94 14.04 3.61
N PHE A 131 -1.89 12.97 4.41
CA PHE A 131 -0.64 12.48 5.00
C PHE A 131 -0.18 11.16 4.41
N ALA A 132 -0.83 10.70 3.35
CA ALA A 132 -0.54 9.43 2.69
C ALA A 132 -0.60 8.21 3.62
N LEU A 133 -1.26 8.27 4.77
CA LEU A 133 -1.31 7.15 5.72
C LEU A 133 -2.15 6.00 5.15
N GLY A 134 -1.56 4.81 5.09
CA GLY A 134 -2.18 3.65 4.44
C GLY A 134 -3.07 2.89 5.41
N PRO A 135 -3.99 2.03 4.92
CA PRO A 135 -4.96 1.35 5.78
C PRO A 135 -4.34 0.58 6.94
N THR A 136 -3.18 -0.05 6.75
CA THR A 136 -2.49 -0.74 7.85
C THR A 136 -2.08 0.24 8.95
N ALA A 137 -1.40 1.34 8.60
CA ALA A 137 -0.95 2.34 9.56
C ALA A 137 -2.14 3.01 10.27
N LEU A 138 -3.19 3.33 9.52
CA LEU A 138 -4.42 3.90 10.07
C LEU A 138 -5.07 2.95 11.06
N THR A 139 -5.33 1.69 10.67
CA THR A 139 -6.04 0.77 11.57
C THR A 139 -5.23 0.40 12.81
N THR A 140 -3.90 0.36 12.74
CA THR A 140 -3.06 0.06 13.92
C THR A 140 -2.74 1.30 14.75
N MET A 141 -3.42 2.41 14.51
CA MET A 141 -3.22 3.65 15.25
C MET A 141 -3.98 3.58 16.57
N LYS A 142 -3.29 3.91 17.66
CA LYS A 142 -3.86 3.97 18.99
C LYS A 142 -4.33 5.38 19.33
N VAL A 143 -5.27 5.47 20.28
CA VAL A 143 -5.75 6.76 20.79
C VAL A 143 -4.66 7.58 21.47
N GLU A 144 -3.70 6.92 22.16
CA GLU A 144 -2.54 7.56 22.81
C GLU A 144 -1.61 8.29 21.82
N GLN A 145 -1.74 8.03 20.52
CA GLN A 145 -0.98 8.71 19.48
C GLN A 145 -1.61 10.05 19.06
N VAL A 146 -2.81 10.37 19.55
CA VAL A 146 -3.47 11.67 19.37
C VAL A 146 -3.15 12.51 20.59
N VAL A 147 -2.30 13.52 20.42
CA VAL A 147 -1.83 14.39 21.49
C VAL A 147 -2.44 15.76 21.31
N GLU A 148 -3.18 16.21 22.32
CA GLU A 148 -3.74 17.55 22.38
C GLU A 148 -2.74 18.49 23.07
N HIS A 149 -2.52 19.65 22.47
CA HIS A 149 -1.75 20.77 23.01
C HIS A 149 -2.63 22.01 23.05
N ASP A 150 -2.20 23.05 23.77
CA ASP A 150 -2.97 24.29 23.92
C ASP A 150 -3.27 24.98 22.57
N ASP A 151 -2.42 24.79 21.57
CA ASP A 151 -2.48 25.45 20.27
C ASP A 151 -2.77 24.49 19.09
N GLY A 152 -3.15 23.24 19.36
CA GLY A 152 -3.61 22.30 18.33
C GLY A 152 -3.45 20.83 18.67
N VAL A 153 -3.70 19.97 17.68
CA VAL A 153 -3.61 18.51 17.83
C VAL A 153 -2.47 17.98 16.98
N GLU A 154 -1.67 17.10 17.59
CA GLU A 154 -0.63 16.35 16.92
C GLU A 154 -0.98 14.88 16.83
N LEU A 155 -0.58 14.27 15.72
CA LEU A 155 -0.67 12.84 15.50
C LEU A 155 0.72 12.23 15.43
N LEU A 156 1.03 11.32 16.36
CA LEU A 156 2.30 10.61 16.38
C LEU A 156 2.27 9.46 15.36
N VAL A 157 3.04 9.58 14.28
CA VAL A 157 3.20 8.52 13.28
C VAL A 157 4.64 8.02 13.29
N GLY A 158 4.84 6.78 13.75
CA GLY A 158 6.18 6.25 13.94
C GLY A 158 6.93 7.03 15.02
N ARG A 159 7.95 7.80 14.61
CA ARG A 159 8.75 8.66 15.52
C ARG A 159 8.53 10.16 15.26
N THR A 160 7.62 10.50 14.36
CA THR A 160 7.45 11.88 13.88
C THR A 160 6.07 12.40 14.30
N PRO A 161 6.01 13.51 15.06
CA PRO A 161 4.75 14.21 15.32
C PRO A 161 4.28 14.95 14.07
N ILE A 162 2.97 14.93 13.82
CA ILE A 162 2.34 15.59 12.68
C ILE A 162 1.28 16.54 13.22
N ARG A 163 1.48 17.85 13.06
CA ARG A 163 0.44 18.84 13.38
C ARG A 163 -0.72 18.72 12.39
N LEU A 164 -1.92 18.51 12.94
CA LEU A 164 -3.14 18.37 12.16
C LEU A 164 -3.73 19.77 11.84
N PRO A 165 -4.20 20.02 10.60
CA PRO A 165 -5.07 21.15 10.32
C PRO A 165 -6.32 21.09 11.21
N HIS A 166 -6.82 22.24 11.68
CA HIS A 166 -7.91 22.30 12.67
C HIS A 166 -9.13 21.47 12.26
N SER A 167 -9.57 21.56 11.01
CA SER A 167 -10.73 20.79 10.51
C SER A 167 -10.54 19.27 10.56
N VAL A 168 -9.30 18.79 10.49
CA VAL A 168 -8.96 17.37 10.60
C VAL A 168 -8.72 16.98 12.05
N ALA A 169 -8.14 17.88 12.85
CA ALA A 169 -7.99 17.73 14.29
C ALA A 169 -9.36 17.46 14.94
N ASP A 170 -10.37 18.27 14.63
CA ASP A 170 -11.73 18.11 15.16
C ASP A 170 -12.31 16.72 14.84
N LEU A 171 -12.12 16.24 13.61
CA LEU A 171 -12.56 14.91 13.21
C LEU A 171 -11.85 13.80 13.99
N VAL A 172 -10.53 13.92 14.16
CA VAL A 172 -9.72 12.94 14.89
C VAL A 172 -10.13 12.90 16.36
N LEU A 173 -10.39 14.05 16.98
CA LEU A 173 -10.88 14.14 18.36
C LEU A 173 -12.27 13.54 18.51
N GLN A 174 -13.19 13.79 17.57
CA GLN A 174 -14.50 13.13 17.55
C GLN A 174 -14.36 11.60 17.46
N GLN A 175 -13.45 11.11 16.61
CA GLN A 175 -13.22 9.66 16.46
C GLN A 175 -12.57 9.05 17.71
N ARG A 176 -11.70 9.79 18.41
CA ARG A 176 -11.12 9.36 19.69
C ARG A 176 -12.20 9.20 20.76
N LYS A 177 -13.17 10.11 20.86
CA LYS A 177 -14.28 10.01 21.81
C LYS A 177 -15.13 8.75 21.63
N VAL A 178 -15.29 8.28 20.38
CA VAL A 178 -15.96 6.99 20.09
C VAL A 178 -15.23 5.81 20.73
N ASP A 179 -13.90 5.87 20.86
CA ASP A 179 -13.13 4.84 21.57
C ASP A 179 -13.17 5.01 23.09
N ASP A 180 -13.23 6.22 23.64
CA ASP A 180 -13.32 6.43 25.09
C ASP A 180 -14.54 5.70 25.70
N GLU A 181 -15.62 5.57 24.94
CA GLU A 181 -16.83 4.81 25.32
C GLU A 181 -16.63 3.28 25.20
N ALA A 182 -15.81 2.83 24.26
CA ALA A 182 -15.59 1.42 23.95
C ALA A 182 -14.35 0.80 24.62
N LEU A 183 -13.46 1.65 25.15
CA LEU A 183 -12.19 1.32 25.81
C LEU A 183 -11.33 0.32 25.02
N THR A 184 -11.26 0.45 23.69
CA THR A 184 -10.48 -0.50 22.87
C THR A 184 -9.01 -0.15 22.77
N GLY A 185 -8.67 1.13 22.99
CA GLY A 185 -7.31 1.67 22.84
C GLY A 185 -6.90 1.93 21.39
N TRP A 186 -7.79 1.69 20.43
CA TRP A 186 -7.56 1.87 19.00
C TRP A 186 -8.36 3.05 18.47
N LEU A 187 -7.71 3.94 17.72
CA LEU A 187 -8.40 5.05 17.05
C LEU A 187 -9.45 4.54 16.04
N PHE A 188 -9.20 3.36 15.47
CA PHE A 188 -10.13 2.65 14.59
C PHE A 188 -10.46 1.27 15.16
N PRO A 189 -11.44 1.16 16.08
CA PRO A 189 -11.80 -0.11 16.70
C PRO A 189 -12.40 -1.09 15.69
N GLY A 190 -12.12 -2.38 15.89
CA GLY A 190 -12.75 -3.49 15.18
C GLY A 190 -13.98 -4.00 15.93
N GLN A 191 -14.70 -4.95 15.33
CA GLN A 191 -15.90 -5.55 15.96
C GLN A 191 -15.60 -6.45 17.16
N HIS A 192 -14.35 -6.86 17.35
CA HIS A 192 -13.97 -7.76 18.44
C HIS A 192 -13.18 -6.97 19.49
N PRO A 193 -13.45 -7.17 20.79
CA PRO A 193 -12.73 -6.50 21.87
C PRO A 193 -11.21 -6.62 21.73
N GLY A 194 -10.51 -5.52 21.97
CA GLY A 194 -9.04 -5.43 21.88
C GLY A 194 -8.46 -5.53 20.47
N ARG A 195 -9.29 -5.63 19.42
CA ARG A 195 -8.81 -5.69 18.02
C ARG A 195 -9.14 -4.41 17.28
N HIS A 196 -8.16 -3.93 16.52
CA HIS A 196 -8.38 -2.86 15.58
C HIS A 196 -9.20 -3.30 14.34
N LEU A 197 -9.72 -2.32 13.60
CA LEU A 197 -10.41 -2.52 12.34
C LEU A 197 -9.53 -3.26 11.33
N ASN A 198 -10.13 -4.13 10.51
CA ASN A 198 -9.40 -4.79 9.46
C ASN A 198 -8.99 -3.78 8.35
N PRO A 199 -7.71 -3.73 7.94
CA PRO A 199 -7.25 -2.80 6.89
C PRO A 199 -8.01 -2.94 5.56
N GLY A 200 -8.37 -4.16 5.17
CA GLY A 200 -9.12 -4.44 3.95
C GLY A 200 -10.56 -3.94 4.04
N SER A 201 -11.20 -4.10 5.20
CA SER A 201 -12.53 -3.55 5.46
C SER A 201 -12.54 -2.03 5.42
N LEU A 202 -11.54 -1.37 6.01
CA LEU A 202 -11.39 0.09 5.91
C LEU A 202 -11.21 0.54 4.46
N ALA A 203 -10.34 -0.15 3.71
CA ALA A 203 -10.11 0.14 2.29
C ALA A 203 -11.38 0.00 1.45
N ALA A 204 -12.17 -1.05 1.68
CA ALA A 204 -13.44 -1.28 0.99
C ALA A 204 -14.47 -0.19 1.31
N ARG A 205 -14.57 0.20 2.60
CA ARG A 205 -15.49 1.26 3.03
C ARG A 205 -15.12 2.62 2.45
N ILE A 206 -13.83 2.98 2.42
CA ILE A 206 -13.36 4.21 1.75
C ILE A 206 -13.75 4.19 0.27
N LYS A 207 -13.51 3.08 -0.43
CA LYS A 207 -13.90 2.96 -1.84
C LYS A 207 -15.41 3.12 -2.05
N GLN A 208 -16.23 2.48 -1.21
CA GLN A 208 -17.69 2.50 -1.32
C GLN A 208 -18.28 3.89 -1.02
N CYS A 209 -17.79 4.55 0.04
CA CYS A 209 -18.36 5.81 0.52
C CYS A 209 -17.81 7.04 -0.22
N LEU A 210 -16.51 7.06 -0.52
CA LEU A 210 -15.83 8.19 -1.15
C LEU A 210 -15.61 8.01 -2.66
N GLY A 211 -15.81 6.80 -3.20
CA GLY A 211 -15.59 6.53 -4.62
C GLY A 211 -14.12 6.48 -5.05
N ILE A 212 -13.18 6.52 -4.10
CA ILE A 212 -11.74 6.61 -4.38
C ILE A 212 -11.00 5.30 -4.09
N GLY A 213 -9.98 5.00 -4.89
CA GLY A 213 -9.07 3.88 -4.64
C GLY A 213 -7.98 4.25 -3.64
N ILE A 214 -7.63 3.34 -2.72
CA ILE A 214 -6.55 3.57 -1.74
C ILE A 214 -5.19 3.81 -2.40
N ARG A 215 -4.81 2.97 -3.39
CA ARG A 215 -3.49 3.06 -4.03
C ARG A 215 -3.34 4.38 -4.82
N PRO A 216 -4.28 4.79 -5.69
CA PRO A 216 -4.22 6.08 -6.38
C PRO A 216 -4.17 7.27 -5.43
N SER A 217 -4.99 7.23 -4.37
CA SER A 217 -5.06 8.31 -3.36
C SER A 217 -3.75 8.43 -2.59
N ARG A 218 -3.21 7.30 -2.11
CA ARG A 218 -1.91 7.28 -1.41
C ARG A 218 -0.79 7.74 -2.34
N ASN A 219 -0.78 7.29 -3.60
CA ASN A 219 0.25 7.69 -4.56
C ASN A 219 0.22 9.21 -4.82
N ALA A 220 -0.96 9.80 -4.98
CA ALA A 220 -1.12 11.25 -5.15
C ALA A 220 -0.66 12.03 -3.92
N ALA A 221 -1.01 11.55 -2.72
CA ALA A 221 -0.56 12.16 -1.46
C ALA A 221 0.96 12.05 -1.29
N LEU A 222 1.56 10.89 -1.58
CA LEU A 222 3.03 10.70 -1.55
C LEU A 222 3.74 11.59 -2.56
N ALA A 223 3.23 11.70 -3.78
CA ALA A 223 3.80 12.56 -4.80
C ALA A 223 3.75 14.04 -4.38
N HIS A 224 2.68 14.48 -3.70
CA HIS A 224 2.62 15.82 -3.16
C HIS A 224 3.61 16.02 -2.01
N LEU A 225 3.65 15.13 -1.01
CA LEU A 225 4.58 15.23 0.11
C LEU A 225 6.05 15.19 -0.34
N ALA A 226 6.37 14.40 -1.38
CA ALA A 226 7.71 14.35 -1.95
C ALA A 226 8.13 15.62 -2.71
N LYS A 227 7.19 16.52 -3.04
CA LYS A 227 7.51 17.87 -3.54
C LYS A 227 7.94 18.80 -2.41
N GLU A 228 7.29 18.66 -1.26
CA GLU A 228 7.43 19.59 -0.14
C GLU A 228 8.53 19.17 0.85
N LEU A 229 8.82 17.87 0.96
CA LEU A 229 9.70 17.32 1.99
C LEU A 229 11.00 16.74 1.40
N PRO A 230 12.17 17.04 2.02
CA PRO A 230 13.41 16.33 1.71
C PRO A 230 13.29 14.82 1.94
N VAL A 231 14.04 14.03 1.16
CA VAL A 231 14.01 12.55 1.20
C VAL A 231 14.17 11.95 2.61
N PRO A 232 15.11 12.41 3.47
CA PRO A 232 15.24 11.87 4.82
C PRO A 232 13.98 12.10 5.67
N VAL A 233 13.42 13.31 5.60
CA VAL A 233 12.21 13.69 6.32
C VAL A 233 11.02 12.87 5.86
N LEU A 234 10.83 12.73 4.54
CA LEU A 234 9.76 11.90 3.97
C LEU A 234 9.87 10.43 4.38
N ALA A 235 11.10 9.90 4.46
CA ALA A 235 11.34 8.53 4.87
C ALA A 235 10.93 8.29 6.32
N ASP A 236 11.37 9.18 7.23
CA ASP A 236 11.05 9.09 8.65
C ASP A 236 9.56 9.30 8.91
N TYR A 237 8.98 10.31 8.27
CA TYR A 237 7.57 10.69 8.37
C TYR A 237 6.59 9.53 8.04
N LEU A 238 6.93 8.68 7.08
CA LEU A 238 6.06 7.57 6.64
C LEU A 238 6.59 6.18 7.03
N GLY A 239 7.71 6.12 7.75
CA GLY A 239 8.43 4.87 8.02
C GLY A 239 8.82 4.11 6.73
N LEU A 240 9.15 4.85 5.66
CA LEU A 240 9.61 4.28 4.39
C LEU A 240 11.12 4.03 4.43
N ALA A 241 11.59 3.07 3.64
CA ALA A 241 13.02 2.98 3.37
C ALA A 241 13.49 4.23 2.60
N HIS A 242 14.67 4.76 2.91
CA HIS A 242 15.25 5.90 2.19
C HIS A 242 15.30 5.68 0.66
N THR A 243 15.52 4.45 0.21
CA THR A 243 15.48 4.09 -1.21
C THR A 243 14.09 4.29 -1.82
N THR A 244 13.03 3.96 -1.10
CA THR A 244 11.65 4.20 -1.51
C THR A 244 11.32 5.70 -1.52
N ALA A 245 11.74 6.45 -0.50
CA ALA A 245 11.56 7.90 -0.46
C ALA A 245 12.30 8.60 -1.63
N SER A 246 13.53 8.15 -1.94
CA SER A 246 14.31 8.64 -3.09
C SER A 246 13.62 8.37 -4.43
N GLN A 247 13.00 7.19 -4.58
CA GLN A 247 12.22 6.85 -5.77
C GLN A 247 11.02 7.77 -5.97
N TRP A 248 10.36 8.19 -4.88
CA TRP A 248 9.24 9.14 -4.92
C TRP A 248 9.71 10.55 -5.29
N ALA A 249 10.79 11.05 -4.69
CA ALA A 249 11.38 12.34 -5.06
C ALA A 249 11.76 12.37 -6.55
N GLY A 250 12.49 11.36 -7.03
CA GLY A 250 12.85 11.28 -8.46
C GLY A 250 11.64 11.13 -9.39
N LEU A 251 10.55 10.49 -8.95
CA LEU A 251 9.31 10.38 -9.74
C LEU A 251 8.67 11.75 -9.95
N VAL A 252 8.61 12.55 -8.88
CA VAL A 252 8.08 13.91 -8.89
C VAL A 252 8.93 14.83 -9.77
N GLU A 253 10.26 14.79 -9.64
CA GLU A 253 11.18 15.57 -10.48
C GLU A 253 10.98 15.25 -11.96
N ARG A 254 10.86 13.96 -12.32
CA ARG A 254 10.59 13.55 -13.70
C ARG A 254 9.23 14.05 -14.22
N GLN A 255 8.19 14.03 -13.39
CA GLN A 255 6.88 14.57 -13.76
C GLN A 255 6.92 16.09 -13.93
N TRP A 256 7.65 16.80 -13.07
CA TRP A 256 7.85 18.23 -13.16
C TRP A 256 8.64 18.63 -14.42
N ALA A 257 9.72 17.90 -14.74
CA ALA A 257 10.49 18.10 -15.96
C ALA A 257 9.63 17.87 -17.22
N LYS A 258 8.79 16.83 -17.24
CA LYS A 258 7.82 16.60 -18.33
C LYS A 258 6.81 17.74 -18.46
N TYR A 259 6.29 18.26 -17.35
CA TYR A 259 5.38 19.40 -17.35
C TYR A 259 6.05 20.66 -17.92
N ILE A 260 7.30 20.97 -17.51
CA ILE A 260 8.05 22.13 -18.04
C ILE A 260 8.25 22.01 -19.56
N VAL A 261 8.58 20.81 -20.05
CA VAL A 261 8.76 20.56 -21.49
C VAL A 261 7.44 20.72 -22.25
N LEU A 262 6.34 20.18 -21.73
CA LEU A 262 5.00 20.34 -22.34
C LEU A 262 4.54 21.81 -22.33
N ARG A 263 4.84 22.56 -21.27
CA ARG A 263 4.52 23.99 -21.18
C ARG A 263 5.30 24.82 -22.21
N ARG A 264 6.61 24.55 -22.37
CA ARG A 264 7.46 25.22 -23.37
C ARG A 264 7.07 24.88 -24.81
N ALA A 265 6.52 23.68 -25.05
CA ALA A 265 6.02 23.29 -26.36
C ALA A 265 4.63 23.86 -26.69
N GLY A 266 3.92 24.39 -25.68
CA GLY A 266 2.58 24.99 -25.80
C GLY A 266 2.56 26.52 -25.77
N GLU A 267 3.71 27.19 -25.71
CA GLU A 267 3.81 28.64 -25.90
C GLU A 267 3.99 28.94 -27.40
N PRO A 268 2.96 29.36 -28.15
CA PRO A 268 3.18 29.98 -29.45
C PRO A 268 3.96 31.27 -29.22
N GLY A 269 5.05 31.44 -29.98
CA GLY A 269 5.99 32.54 -29.82
C GLY A 269 5.29 33.89 -29.72
N ALA A 270 5.53 34.58 -28.61
CA ALA A 270 5.37 36.03 -28.56
C ALA A 270 6.51 36.65 -29.39
N THR A 271 6.20 36.94 -30.64
CA THR A 271 6.90 37.93 -31.47
C THR A 271 5.88 38.97 -31.89
#